data_AF-A0A7S0P5A6-F1
#
_entry.id   AF-A0A7S0P5A6-F1
#
_cell.length_a   1.000
_cell.length_b   1.000
_cell.length_c   1.000
_cell.angle_alpha   90.00
_cell.angle_beta   90.00
_cell.angle_gamma   90.00
#
_symmetry.space_group_name_H-M   'P 1'
#
loop_
_entity.id
_entity.type
_entity.pdbx_description
1 polymer ?
#
loop_
_entity_poly.entity_id
_entity_poly.type
_entity_poly.pdbx_seq_one_letter_code
_entity_poly.pdbx_strand_id
1 'polypeptide(L)'
;RAAPAELLRRKYAALVIPAFQFDRPIDTDYAAWFSRVPRTLSQMRDCIAAEQCATFYAHSSPETHSSTPYERWWSSAPGSEPVPIPCFKNQRYEPYVVLPNLPSTPVYSEAFNGYGKNKIELVTHLRFAGFKFYALPAAFVVHMPHPKSEQKRAWEAGPH
;
A
#
# COMPACT_ATOMS: atom_id res chain seq x y z
N ARG A 1 -3.04 -23.15 -12.44
CA ARG A 1 -2.76 -23.18 -10.98
C ARG A 1 -2.39 -21.77 -10.59
N ALA A 2 -3.13 -21.14 -9.66
CA ALA A 2 -2.86 -19.76 -9.30
C ALA A 2 -1.64 -19.70 -8.36
N ALA A 3 -0.54 -19.14 -8.85
CA ALA A 3 0.68 -18.83 -8.11
C ALA A 3 0.49 -18.17 -6.72
N PRO A 4 -0.55 -17.34 -6.46
CA PRO A 4 -0.70 -16.68 -5.15
C PRO A 4 -0.83 -17.65 -3.97
N ALA A 5 -1.42 -18.83 -4.14
CA ALA A 5 -1.80 -19.71 -3.02
C ALA A 5 -0.59 -20.32 -2.31
N GLU A 6 0.51 -20.58 -3.01
CA GLU A 6 1.70 -21.20 -2.41
C GLU A 6 2.56 -20.17 -1.66
N LEU A 7 2.65 -18.94 -2.18
CA LEU A 7 3.35 -17.86 -1.51
C LEU A 7 2.63 -17.41 -0.23
N LEU A 8 1.28 -17.43 -0.24
CA LEU A 8 0.44 -17.19 0.95
C LEU A 8 0.66 -18.20 2.08
N ARG A 9 1.20 -19.39 1.78
CA ARG A 9 1.51 -20.42 2.78
C ARG A 9 2.89 -20.24 3.41
N ARG A 10 3.74 -19.37 2.87
CA ARG A 10 5.10 -19.16 3.40
C ARG A 10 5.02 -18.33 4.67
N LYS A 11 5.57 -18.87 5.76
CA LYS A 11 5.64 -18.22 7.08
C LYS A 11 6.24 -16.80 7.05
N TYR A 12 7.18 -16.55 6.13
CA TYR A 12 7.93 -15.30 6.04
C TYR A 12 7.66 -14.54 4.73
N ALA A 13 6.44 -14.61 4.19
CA ALA A 13 6.05 -13.80 3.02
C ALA A 13 5.20 -12.60 3.45
N ALA A 14 5.57 -11.42 2.97
CA ALA A 14 4.78 -10.20 3.07
C ALA A 14 4.33 -9.78 1.66
N LEU A 15 3.02 -9.90 1.40
CA LEU A 15 2.44 -9.54 0.12
C LEU A 15 2.04 -8.07 0.12
N VAL A 16 2.82 -7.24 -0.56
CA VAL A 16 2.53 -5.83 -0.79
C VAL A 16 1.37 -5.70 -1.76
N ILE A 17 0.39 -4.87 -1.39
CA ILE A 17 -0.72 -4.45 -2.25
C ILE A 17 -0.43 -3.03 -2.72
N PRO A 18 -0.18 -2.80 -4.02
CA PRO A 18 -0.01 -1.45 -4.57
C PRO A 18 -1.19 -0.54 -4.26
N ALA A 19 -0.87 0.70 -3.92
CA ALA A 19 -1.86 1.70 -3.54
C ALA A 19 -1.93 2.82 -4.57
N PHE A 20 -3.15 3.27 -4.83
CA PHE A 20 -3.45 4.41 -5.67
C PHE A 20 -4.34 5.37 -4.89
N GLN A 21 -4.51 6.59 -5.41
CA GLN A 21 -5.45 7.58 -4.88
C GLN A 21 -6.15 8.28 -6.03
N PHE A 22 -7.29 8.90 -5.75
CA PHE A 22 -7.79 9.96 -6.61
C PHE A 22 -6.91 11.21 -6.48
N ASP A 23 -6.61 11.86 -7.59
CA ASP A 23 -5.86 13.12 -7.63
C ASP A 23 -6.82 14.30 -7.79
N ARG A 24 -7.69 14.48 -6.79
CA ARG A 24 -8.76 15.48 -6.81
C ARG A 24 -8.98 16.09 -5.42
N PRO A 25 -9.61 17.28 -5.35
CA PRO A 25 -9.93 17.92 -4.08
C PRO A 25 -10.77 17.02 -3.18
N ILE A 26 -10.62 17.21 -1.88
CA ILE A 26 -11.43 16.54 -0.87
C ILE A 26 -12.89 17.00 -1.05
N ASP A 27 -13.77 16.05 -1.28
CA ASP A 27 -15.21 16.24 -1.39
C ASP A 27 -15.92 15.22 -0.47
N THR A 28 -17.07 15.62 0.07
CA THR A 28 -17.81 14.88 1.09
C THR A 28 -18.88 13.94 0.51
N ASP A 29 -19.12 13.95 -0.81
CA ASP A 29 -20.04 12.98 -1.44
C ASP A 29 -19.38 11.60 -1.64
N TYR A 30 -19.11 10.93 -0.52
CA TYR A 30 -18.49 9.61 -0.50
C TYR A 30 -19.25 8.57 -1.34
N ALA A 31 -20.58 8.68 -1.44
CA ALA A 31 -21.39 7.74 -2.21
C ALA A 31 -21.14 7.87 -3.72
N ALA A 32 -21.13 9.10 -4.24
CA ALA A 32 -20.76 9.36 -5.62
C ALA A 32 -19.33 8.89 -5.91
N TRP A 33 -18.38 9.16 -5.00
CA TRP A 33 -17.00 8.71 -5.19
C TRP A 33 -16.87 7.19 -5.16
N PHE A 34 -17.53 6.51 -4.23
CA PHE A 34 -17.49 5.05 -4.12
C PHE A 34 -17.98 4.37 -5.39
N SER A 35 -18.99 4.94 -6.07
CA SER A 35 -19.48 4.43 -7.35
C SER A 35 -18.45 4.53 -8.50
N ARG A 36 -17.46 5.43 -8.39
CA ARG A 36 -16.43 5.68 -9.40
C ARG A 36 -15.10 4.98 -9.12
N VAL A 37 -14.96 4.33 -7.96
CA VAL A 37 -13.72 3.63 -7.59
C VAL A 37 -13.40 2.56 -8.63
N PRO A 38 -12.19 2.59 -9.23
CA PRO A 38 -11.76 1.53 -10.12
C PRO A 38 -11.80 0.17 -9.43
N ARG A 39 -12.50 -0.79 -10.03
CA ARG A 39 -12.64 -2.17 -9.53
C ARG A 39 -11.79 -3.18 -10.30
N THR A 40 -11.29 -2.77 -11.47
CA THR A 40 -10.44 -3.60 -12.33
C THR A 40 -9.15 -2.87 -12.69
N LEU A 41 -8.13 -3.61 -13.09
CA LEU A 41 -6.88 -3.02 -13.60
C LEU A 41 -7.11 -2.12 -14.80
N SER A 42 -8.04 -2.48 -15.70
CA SER A 42 -8.39 -1.64 -16.86
C SER A 42 -8.94 -0.29 -16.41
N GLN A 43 -9.94 -0.31 -15.52
CA GLN A 43 -10.52 0.92 -14.97
C GLN A 43 -9.48 1.78 -14.24
N MET A 44 -8.51 1.16 -13.55
CA MET A 44 -7.44 1.90 -12.90
C MET A 44 -6.48 2.54 -13.92
N ARG A 45 -6.15 1.84 -15.01
CA ARG A 45 -5.37 2.42 -16.12
C ARG A 45 -6.09 3.60 -16.75
N ASP A 46 -7.40 3.45 -17.01
CA ASP A 46 -8.22 4.51 -17.58
C ASP A 46 -8.27 5.73 -16.65
N CYS A 47 -8.39 5.50 -15.32
CA CYS A 47 -8.36 6.58 -14.33
C CYS A 47 -7.03 7.34 -14.30
N ILE A 48 -5.90 6.62 -14.39
CA ILE A 48 -4.57 7.24 -14.45
C ILE A 48 -4.36 7.97 -15.77
N ALA A 49 -4.75 7.38 -16.89
CA ALA A 49 -4.64 8.00 -18.21
C ALA A 49 -5.48 9.27 -18.35
N ALA A 50 -6.61 9.33 -17.63
CA ALA A 50 -7.46 10.51 -17.54
C ALA A 50 -6.99 11.52 -16.47
N GLU A 51 -5.81 11.31 -15.85
CA GLU A 51 -5.25 12.16 -14.78
C GLU A 51 -6.20 12.32 -13.58
N GLN A 52 -7.02 11.31 -13.30
CA GLN A 52 -7.95 11.30 -12.17
C GLN A 52 -7.43 10.48 -11.00
N CYS A 53 -6.49 9.57 -11.25
CA CYS A 53 -5.83 8.74 -10.25
C CYS A 53 -4.31 8.83 -10.37
N ALA A 54 -3.61 8.64 -9.26
CA ALA A 54 -2.16 8.54 -9.19
C ALA A 54 -1.73 7.42 -8.25
N THR A 55 -0.46 7.04 -8.29
CA THR A 55 0.12 6.22 -7.22
C THR A 55 -0.03 6.95 -5.88
N PHE A 56 -0.29 6.22 -4.80
CA PHE A 56 -0.57 6.85 -3.51
C PHE A 56 0.62 7.70 -3.04
N TYR A 57 0.35 8.96 -2.66
CA TYR A 57 1.34 9.97 -2.31
C TYR A 57 2.39 10.32 -3.37
N ALA A 58 2.11 10.06 -4.66
CA ALA A 58 3.01 10.40 -5.77
C ALA A 58 3.54 11.85 -5.71
N HIS A 59 2.69 12.80 -5.31
CA HIS A 59 3.01 14.23 -5.33
C HIS A 59 3.41 14.81 -3.97
N SER A 60 2.98 14.19 -2.87
CA SER A 60 3.14 14.75 -1.51
C SER A 60 4.22 14.07 -0.68
N SER A 61 4.47 12.77 -0.89
CA SER A 61 5.46 11.98 -0.15
C SER A 61 5.84 10.74 -0.96
N PRO A 62 6.45 10.91 -2.14
CA PRO A 62 6.71 9.82 -3.10
C PRO A 62 7.58 8.71 -2.50
N GLU A 63 8.41 9.02 -1.51
CA GLU A 63 9.27 8.07 -0.84
C GLU A 63 8.50 6.93 -0.15
N THR A 64 7.27 7.19 0.31
CA THR A 64 6.46 6.27 1.12
C THR A 64 6.05 5.01 0.37
N HIS A 65 5.83 5.09 -0.94
CA HIS A 65 5.46 3.95 -1.79
C HIS A 65 6.51 3.62 -2.87
N SER A 66 7.62 4.36 -2.92
CA SER A 66 8.65 4.23 -3.97
C SER A 66 9.31 2.86 -4.10
N SER A 67 9.31 2.03 -3.05
CA SER A 67 9.88 0.67 -3.11
C SER A 67 8.94 -0.34 -3.79
N THR A 68 7.66 -0.03 -3.96
CA THR A 68 6.72 -0.86 -4.72
C THR A 68 7.11 -0.86 -6.19
N PRO A 69 7.29 -2.03 -6.84
CA PRO A 69 7.75 -2.13 -8.22
C PRO A 69 6.58 -1.93 -9.21
N TYR A 70 5.98 -0.73 -9.23
CA TYR A 70 4.77 -0.44 -10.01
C TYR A 70 4.90 -0.80 -11.50
N GLU A 71 6.01 -0.48 -12.17
CA GLU A 71 6.22 -0.81 -13.58
C GLU A 71 6.12 -2.32 -13.85
N ARG A 72 6.89 -3.12 -13.10
CA ARG A 72 6.87 -4.59 -13.24
C ARG A 72 5.52 -5.17 -12.83
N TRP A 73 4.91 -4.61 -11.79
CA TRP A 73 3.57 -5.01 -11.35
C TRP A 73 2.51 -4.76 -12.43
N TRP A 74 2.56 -3.60 -13.11
CA TRP A 74 1.67 -3.27 -14.22
C TRP A 74 1.83 -4.22 -15.41
N SER A 75 3.04 -4.73 -15.64
CA SER A 75 3.32 -5.71 -16.69
C SER A 75 3.01 -7.16 -16.28
N SER A 76 2.66 -7.41 -15.01
CA SER A 76 2.39 -8.76 -14.51
C SER A 76 0.95 -9.19 -14.80
N ALA A 77 0.79 -10.35 -15.43
CA ALA A 77 -0.52 -10.90 -15.73
C ALA A 77 -1.26 -11.34 -14.45
N PRO A 78 -2.60 -11.24 -14.39
CA PRO A 78 -3.37 -11.82 -13.29
C PRO A 78 -3.04 -13.31 -13.09
N GLY A 79 -2.82 -13.72 -11.84
CA GLY A 79 -2.47 -15.10 -11.49
C GLY A 79 -1.00 -15.49 -11.71
N SER A 80 -0.16 -14.57 -12.17
CA SER A 80 1.30 -14.75 -12.20
C SER A 80 1.92 -14.74 -10.79
N GLU A 81 3.19 -15.13 -10.72
CA GLU A 81 3.98 -15.09 -9.48
C GLU A 81 4.11 -13.65 -8.95
N PRO A 82 4.01 -13.44 -7.62
CA PRO A 82 4.26 -12.14 -7.02
C PRO A 82 5.64 -11.54 -7.33
N VAL A 83 5.66 -10.24 -7.62
CA VAL A 83 6.88 -9.53 -8.05
C VAL A 83 7.78 -9.28 -6.83
N PRO A 84 9.00 -9.84 -6.78
CA PRO A 84 9.87 -9.69 -5.62
C PRO A 84 10.33 -8.24 -5.42
N ILE A 85 10.43 -7.82 -4.16
CA ILE A 85 10.97 -6.53 -3.72
C ILE A 85 12.26 -6.82 -2.94
N PRO A 86 13.42 -6.94 -3.60
CA PRO A 86 14.65 -7.41 -2.96
C PRO A 86 15.21 -6.39 -1.97
N CYS A 87 15.00 -5.10 -2.22
CA CYS A 87 15.52 -3.99 -1.42
C CYS A 87 14.48 -2.88 -1.30
N PHE A 88 14.52 -2.16 -0.18
CA PHE A 88 13.77 -0.91 -0.02
C PHE A 88 14.65 0.26 -0.46
N LYS A 89 14.06 1.21 -1.18
CA LYS A 89 14.78 2.40 -1.68
C LYS A 89 15.09 3.40 -0.57
N ASN A 90 14.36 3.35 0.54
CA ASN A 90 14.52 4.25 1.69
C ASN A 90 13.92 3.62 2.97
N GLN A 91 14.01 4.32 4.09
CA GLN A 91 13.52 3.89 5.41
C GLN A 91 12.07 4.32 5.70
N ARG A 92 11.40 5.02 4.78
CA ARG A 92 10.04 5.57 4.92
C ARG A 92 8.99 4.72 4.20
N TYR A 93 9.33 3.51 3.77
CA TYR A 93 8.42 2.67 3.00
C TYR A 93 7.22 2.19 3.84
N GLU A 94 6.01 2.55 3.43
CA GLU A 94 4.74 2.32 4.14
C GLU A 94 3.68 1.56 3.28
N PRO A 95 3.99 0.38 2.72
CA PRO A 95 3.03 -0.37 1.92
C PRO A 95 1.83 -0.89 2.75
N TYR A 96 0.75 -1.21 2.06
CA TYR A 96 -0.25 -2.15 2.58
C TYR A 96 0.26 -3.56 2.36
N VAL A 97 0.21 -4.41 3.39
CA VAL A 97 0.69 -5.79 3.32
C VAL A 97 -0.37 -6.78 3.78
N VAL A 98 -0.44 -7.92 3.09
CA VAL A 98 -1.11 -9.13 3.56
C VAL A 98 -0.04 -10.07 4.12
N LEU A 99 -0.28 -10.53 5.34
CA LEU A 99 0.64 -11.35 6.12
C LEU A 99 -0.01 -12.68 6.50
N PRO A 100 0.77 -13.75 6.72
CA PRO A 100 0.26 -14.98 7.28
C PRO A 100 -0.27 -14.75 8.69
N ASN A 101 -1.45 -15.27 9.00
CA ASN A 101 -2.03 -15.21 10.34
C ASN A 101 -1.42 -16.30 11.22
N LEU A 102 -0.26 -16.02 11.82
CA LEU A 102 0.48 -16.93 12.69
C LEU A 102 0.84 -16.20 13.99
N PRO A 103 0.95 -16.91 15.13
CA PRO A 103 1.39 -16.31 16.39
C PRO A 103 2.78 -15.64 16.32
N SER A 104 3.63 -16.07 15.37
CA SER A 104 4.95 -15.50 15.15
C SER A 104 4.97 -14.29 14.20
N THR A 105 3.83 -13.91 13.62
CA THR A 105 3.76 -12.77 12.70
C THR A 105 3.80 -11.48 13.52
N PRO A 106 4.78 -10.59 13.27
CA PRO A 106 4.80 -9.28 13.92
C PRO A 106 3.48 -8.54 13.76
N VAL A 107 2.99 -7.96 14.85
CA VAL A 107 1.83 -7.06 14.87
C VAL A 107 2.30 -5.64 15.13
N TYR A 108 1.42 -4.66 14.90
CA TYR A 108 1.72 -3.27 15.24
C TYR A 108 2.04 -3.14 16.73
N SER A 109 3.13 -2.44 17.06
CA SER A 109 3.47 -2.11 18.44
C SER A 109 2.54 -1.03 18.99
N GLU A 110 1.90 -1.30 20.14
CA GLU A 110 1.02 -0.35 20.84
C GLU A 110 1.78 0.87 21.40
N ALA A 111 3.12 0.80 21.47
CA ALA A 111 3.95 1.94 21.83
C ALA A 111 3.88 3.07 20.79
N PHE A 112 3.59 2.74 19.53
CA PHE A 112 3.35 3.71 18.46
C PHE A 112 1.86 4.01 18.44
N ASN A 113 1.46 5.11 19.09
CA ASN A 113 0.09 5.59 19.12
C ASN A 113 -0.05 6.92 18.35
N GLY A 114 -1.28 7.33 18.06
CA GLY A 114 -1.56 8.55 17.32
C GLY A 114 -1.43 8.36 15.81
N TYR A 115 -0.78 9.30 15.12
CA TYR A 115 -0.72 9.34 13.66
C TYR A 115 0.73 9.25 13.16
N GLY A 116 0.98 8.38 12.20
CA GLY A 116 2.24 8.34 11.43
C GLY A 116 3.26 7.34 11.96
N LYS A 117 4.17 6.89 11.07
CA LYS A 117 5.28 5.97 11.33
C LYS A 117 4.91 4.56 11.84
N ASN A 118 3.66 4.27 12.21
CA ASN A 118 3.21 2.92 12.59
C ASN A 118 3.50 1.88 11.49
N LYS A 119 3.21 2.24 10.23
CA LYS A 119 3.48 1.38 9.08
C LYS A 119 4.97 1.18 8.85
N ILE A 120 5.78 2.25 8.99
CA ILE A 120 7.25 2.15 8.89
C ILE A 120 7.78 1.19 9.94
N GLU A 121 7.31 1.30 11.18
CA GLU A 121 7.72 0.41 12.27
C GLU A 121 7.41 -1.04 11.93
N LEU A 122 6.16 -1.37 11.62
CA LEU A 122 5.77 -2.75 11.29
C LEU A 122 6.57 -3.29 10.10
N VAL A 123 6.73 -2.51 9.04
CA VAL A 123 7.47 -2.92 7.83
C VAL A 123 8.95 -3.13 8.14
N THR A 124 9.52 -2.30 9.00
CA THR A 124 10.89 -2.44 9.49
C THR A 124 11.03 -3.70 10.34
N HIS A 125 10.12 -3.94 11.29
CA HIS A 125 10.09 -5.13 12.12
C HIS A 125 9.99 -6.41 11.28
N LEU A 126 9.06 -6.47 10.33
CA LEU A 126 8.92 -7.58 9.39
C LEU A 126 10.23 -7.84 8.63
N ARG A 127 10.90 -6.79 8.14
CA ARG A 127 12.19 -6.91 7.44
C ARG A 127 13.27 -7.54 8.33
N PHE A 128 13.40 -7.09 9.58
CA PHE A 128 14.37 -7.65 10.53
C PHE A 128 13.99 -9.05 11.04
N ALA A 129 12.70 -9.37 11.08
CA ALA A 129 12.20 -10.72 11.39
C ALA A 129 12.37 -11.72 10.23
N GLY A 130 12.94 -11.29 9.09
CA GLY A 130 13.29 -12.15 7.97
C GLY A 130 12.21 -12.28 6.89
N PHE A 131 11.13 -11.50 6.97
CA PHE A 131 10.10 -11.51 5.92
C PHE A 131 10.67 -11.06 4.57
N LYS A 132 10.18 -11.71 3.52
CA LYS A 132 10.45 -11.38 2.12
C LYS A 132 9.23 -10.72 1.51
N PHE A 133 9.45 -9.63 0.80
CA PHE A 133 8.39 -8.77 0.30
C PHE A 133 8.14 -9.01 -1.19
N TYR A 134 6.87 -9.07 -1.56
CA TYR A 134 6.46 -9.30 -2.94
C TYR A 134 5.23 -8.47 -3.27
N ALA A 135 5.18 -7.78 -4.40
CA ALA A 135 3.98 -7.12 -4.86
C ALA A 135 3.01 -8.13 -5.48
N LEU A 136 1.77 -8.17 -4.99
CA LEU A 136 0.75 -9.10 -5.45
C LEU A 136 0.17 -8.63 -6.82
N PRO A 137 0.28 -9.41 -7.90
CA PRO A 137 -0.20 -9.02 -9.22
C PRO A 137 -1.72 -8.90 -9.23
N ALA A 138 -2.24 -7.97 -10.02
CA ALA A 138 -3.67 -7.73 -10.22
C ALA A 138 -4.50 -7.41 -8.95
N ALA A 139 -3.84 -7.13 -7.83
CA ALA A 139 -4.47 -6.59 -6.61
C ALA A 139 -4.01 -5.16 -6.39
N PHE A 140 -4.93 -4.27 -6.00
CA PHE A 140 -4.61 -2.91 -5.63
C PHE A 140 -5.63 -2.38 -4.62
N VAL A 141 -5.26 -1.30 -3.92
CA VAL A 141 -6.17 -0.52 -3.09
C VAL A 141 -6.25 0.91 -3.60
N VAL A 142 -7.38 1.56 -3.37
CA VAL A 142 -7.61 2.97 -3.72
C VAL A 142 -7.89 3.74 -2.44
N HIS A 143 -7.05 4.75 -2.18
CA HIS A 143 -7.27 5.72 -1.13
C HIS A 143 -8.27 6.76 -1.61
N MET A 144 -9.39 6.85 -0.90
CA MET A 144 -10.42 7.84 -1.17
C MET A 144 -10.00 9.19 -0.58
N PRO A 145 -10.19 10.31 -1.30
CA PRO A 145 -9.94 11.62 -0.76
C PRO A 145 -10.88 11.85 0.43
N HIS A 146 -10.32 12.34 1.54
CA HIS A 146 -11.08 12.61 2.75
C HIS A 146 -10.44 13.75 3.55
N PRO A 147 -11.21 14.47 4.39
CA PRO A 147 -10.66 15.46 5.30
C PRO A 147 -9.59 14.84 6.21
N LYS A 148 -8.61 15.64 6.63
CA LYS A 148 -7.65 15.21 7.64
C LYS A 148 -8.40 14.81 8.92
N SER A 149 -7.98 13.72 9.55
CA SER A 149 -8.47 13.36 10.88
C SER A 149 -7.95 14.34 11.93
N GLU A 150 -8.56 14.33 13.12
CA GLU A 150 -8.06 15.09 14.26
C GLU A 150 -6.63 14.67 14.63
N GLN A 151 -6.34 13.36 14.61
CA GLN A 151 -5.02 12.81 14.91
C GLN A 151 -3.98 13.28 13.87
N LYS A 152 -4.35 13.40 12.59
CA LYS A 152 -3.45 13.96 11.57
C LYS A 152 -3.13 15.43 11.84
N ARG A 153 -4.15 16.24 12.19
CA ARG A 153 -3.95 17.66 12.53
C ARG A 153 -3.10 17.83 13.79
N ALA A 154 -3.39 17.06 14.83
CA ALA A 154 -2.62 17.06 16.07
C ALA A 154 -1.17 16.65 15.82
N TRP A 155 -0.95 15.62 15.00
CA TRP A 155 0.38 15.23 14.56
C TRP A 155 1.07 16.39 13.86
N GLU A 156 0.51 17.00 12.82
CA GLU A 156 1.14 18.11 12.09
C GLU A 156 1.46 19.34 12.93
N ALA A 157 0.71 19.59 14.01
CA ALA A 157 0.91 20.71 14.93
C ALA A 157 2.03 20.47 15.96
N GLY A 158 2.46 19.22 16.16
CA GLY A 158 3.55 18.87 17.07
C GLY A 158 4.95 19.17 16.52
N PRO A 159 6.01 18.92 17.30
CA PRO A 159 7.38 18.84 16.79
C PRO A 159 7.66 17.44 16.20
N HIS A 160 8.17 17.34 14.97
CA HIS A 160 8.53 16.07 14.30
C HIS A 160 9.88 16.09 13.60
#